data_AF-A0A9P6YTU0-F1
#
_entry.id   AF-A0A9P6YTU0-F1
#
_cell.length_a   1.000
_cell.length_b   1.000
_cell.length_c   1.000
_cell.angle_alpha   90.00
_cell.angle_beta   90.00
_cell.angle_gamma   90.00
#
_symmetry.space_group_name_H-M   'P 1'
#
loop_
_entity.id
_entity.type
_entity.pdbx_description
1 polymer ?
#
loop_
_entity_poly.entity_id
_entity_poly.type
_entity_poly.pdbx_seq_one_letter_code
_entity_poly.pdbx_strand_id
1 'polypeptide(L)'
;MGGTRTNATGHRLLNWITANNLILWNERLAYGEPTSCTFLGTSIIDFFFSNCEFTMPTLTIRDDLSLNSNHKFMTLSFHLPDYPTGLPPPQRITWNVGKLKHPETRKKYKEVFGQNLSLIVPPHSSISFPDRSAACQYIYTVHDDLCKTIIFTLDSVCARRTTQTDDYLKDFWTPEMTTAFKRKEYLYKKWQKARDLNCLRYWEQHQEAQAALRRLVSNRRRETW
;
A
#
# COMPACT_ATOMS: atom_id res chain seq x y z
N MET A 1 20.53 1.43 -17.11
CA MET A 1 19.44 0.42 -17.21
C MET A 1 19.96 -0.78 -17.98
N GLY A 2 20.23 -1.91 -17.31
CA GLY A 2 21.07 -3.01 -17.83
C GLY A 2 20.59 -3.82 -19.05
N GLY A 3 19.75 -3.28 -19.93
CA GLY A 3 19.49 -3.82 -21.26
C GLY A 3 20.25 -3.03 -22.33
N THR A 4 20.75 -3.72 -23.36
CA THR A 4 21.53 -3.11 -24.47
C THR A 4 20.70 -2.24 -25.44
N ARG A 5 19.40 -2.03 -25.18
CA ARG A 5 18.49 -1.28 -26.04
C ARG A 5 17.86 -0.11 -25.27
N THR A 6 18.50 1.06 -25.33
CA THR A 6 17.92 2.31 -24.82
C THR A 6 17.00 2.91 -25.89
N ASN A 7 15.69 2.89 -25.65
CA ASN A 7 14.73 3.62 -26.47
C ASN A 7 14.54 5.06 -25.93
N ALA A 8 13.85 5.92 -26.70
CA ALA A 8 13.59 7.32 -26.30
C ALA A 8 12.92 7.44 -24.91
N THR A 9 12.05 6.48 -24.58
CA THR A 9 11.40 6.37 -23.26
C THR A 9 12.42 6.12 -22.15
N GLY A 10 13.38 5.21 -22.37
CA GLY A 10 14.46 4.91 -21.44
C GLY A 10 15.34 6.13 -21.17
N HIS A 11 15.64 6.94 -22.19
CA HIS A 11 16.37 8.20 -22.01
C HIS A 11 15.59 9.21 -21.16
N ARG A 12 14.28 9.36 -21.39
CA ARG A 12 13.44 10.24 -20.56
C ARG A 12 13.40 9.78 -19.10
N LEU A 13 13.25 8.47 -18.87
CA LEU A 13 13.24 7.91 -17.53
C LEU A 13 14.60 8.11 -16.84
N LEU A 14 15.72 7.91 -17.54
CA LEU A 14 17.05 8.18 -17.00
C LEU A 14 17.22 9.66 -16.61
N ASN A 15 16.82 10.58 -17.48
CA ASN A 15 16.87 12.01 -17.18
C ASN A 15 16.04 12.36 -15.94
N TRP A 16 14.86 11.76 -15.79
CA TRP A 16 14.02 11.96 -14.61
C TRP A 16 14.66 11.40 -13.33
N ILE A 17 15.26 10.20 -13.39
CA ILE A 17 15.98 9.60 -12.27
C ILE A 17 17.13 10.52 -11.82
N THR A 18 17.95 11.00 -12.77
CA THR A 18 19.07 11.91 -12.48
C THR A 18 18.59 13.25 -11.92
N ALA A 19 17.56 13.86 -12.52
CA ALA A 19 17.04 15.15 -12.07
C ALA A 19 16.44 15.11 -10.65
N ASN A 20 15.98 13.95 -10.20
CA ASN A 20 15.36 13.77 -8.88
C ASN A 20 16.28 13.04 -7.89
N ASN A 21 17.55 12.81 -8.26
CA ASN A 21 18.54 12.10 -7.44
C ASN A 21 18.03 10.75 -6.92
N LEU A 22 17.37 9.98 -7.78
CA LEU A 22 16.80 8.68 -7.43
C LEU A 22 17.82 7.56 -7.65
N ILE A 23 17.78 6.57 -6.76
CA ILE A 23 18.54 5.34 -6.85
C ILE A 23 17.68 4.30 -7.57
N LEU A 24 18.19 3.74 -8.67
CA LEU A 24 17.59 2.61 -9.37
C LEU A 24 18.15 1.29 -8.83
N TRP A 25 17.37 0.58 -8.01
CA TRP A 25 17.83 -0.62 -7.32
C TRP A 25 18.03 -1.83 -8.24
N ASN A 26 17.23 -1.94 -9.30
CA ASN A 26 17.40 -3.01 -10.29
C ASN A 26 18.78 -2.97 -10.93
N GLU A 27 19.29 -1.78 -11.25
CA GLU A 27 20.60 -1.62 -11.87
C GLU A 27 21.73 -2.01 -10.90
N ARG A 28 21.55 -1.81 -9.60
CA ARG A 28 22.57 -2.13 -8.59
C ARG A 28 22.56 -3.58 -8.15
N LEU A 29 21.38 -4.18 -7.99
CA LEU A 29 21.21 -5.46 -7.30
C LEU A 29 20.82 -6.62 -8.22
N ALA A 30 20.30 -6.34 -9.41
CA ALA A 30 19.84 -7.35 -10.37
C ALA A 30 20.09 -6.87 -11.80
N TYR A 31 21.34 -6.48 -12.08
CA TYR A 31 21.70 -5.88 -13.37
C TYR A 31 21.47 -6.86 -14.52
N GLY A 32 20.71 -6.42 -15.53
CA GLY A 32 20.47 -7.20 -16.75
C GLY A 32 19.44 -8.33 -16.60
N GLU A 33 18.93 -8.55 -15.39
CA GLU A 33 17.92 -9.57 -15.13
C GLU A 33 16.56 -9.15 -15.68
N PRO A 34 15.92 -9.96 -16.55
CA PRO A 34 14.66 -9.59 -17.18
C PRO A 34 13.51 -9.62 -16.18
N THR A 35 12.65 -8.59 -16.20
CA THR A 35 11.45 -8.54 -15.35
C THR A 35 10.19 -8.98 -16.08
N SER A 36 10.26 -9.11 -17.41
CA SER A 36 9.22 -9.68 -18.23
C SER A 36 9.79 -10.63 -19.28
N CYS A 37 9.09 -11.73 -19.52
CA CYS A 37 9.41 -12.75 -20.50
C CYS A 37 8.18 -13.03 -21.36
N THR A 38 8.33 -12.87 -22.67
CA THR A 38 7.31 -13.18 -23.68
C THR A 38 7.90 -14.15 -24.69
N PHE A 39 7.06 -14.69 -25.57
CA PHE A 39 7.52 -15.54 -26.67
C PHE A 39 8.46 -14.80 -27.65
N LEU A 40 8.43 -13.47 -27.69
CA LEU A 40 9.29 -12.62 -28.53
C LEU A 40 10.64 -12.31 -27.89
N GLY A 41 10.84 -12.72 -26.62
CA GLY A 41 12.04 -12.44 -25.85
C GLY A 41 11.75 -11.79 -24.51
N THR A 42 12.79 -11.24 -23.91
CA THR A 42 12.78 -10.72 -22.55
C THR A 42 12.99 -9.21 -22.51
N SER A 43 12.46 -8.57 -21.47
CA SER A 43 12.59 -7.13 -21.26
C SER A 43 12.69 -6.77 -19.78
N ILE A 44 13.29 -5.62 -19.48
CA ILE A 44 13.38 -5.03 -18.14
C ILE A 44 12.51 -3.77 -18.14
N ILE A 45 11.34 -3.85 -17.51
CA ILE A 45 10.33 -2.78 -17.53
C ILE A 45 9.73 -2.48 -16.15
N ASP A 46 10.05 -3.29 -15.15
CA ASP A 46 9.59 -3.14 -13.77
C ASP A 46 10.77 -2.70 -12.89
N PHE A 47 10.61 -1.62 -12.12
CA PHE A 47 11.74 -0.97 -11.44
C PHE A 47 11.40 -0.59 -9.99
N PHE A 48 12.40 -0.75 -9.10
CA PHE A 48 12.39 -0.19 -7.76
C PHE A 48 13.25 1.07 -7.69
N PHE A 49 12.68 2.14 -7.13
CA PHE A 49 13.34 3.42 -6.92
C PHE A 49 13.31 3.82 -5.43
N SER A 50 14.33 4.54 -5.00
CA SER A 50 14.31 5.30 -3.74
C SER A 50 15.04 6.62 -3.88
N ASN A 51 14.85 7.52 -2.93
CA ASN A 51 15.63 8.75 -2.78
C ASN A 51 16.66 8.64 -1.63
N CYS A 52 16.86 7.44 -1.08
CA CYS A 52 17.78 7.16 0.01
C CYS A 52 18.42 5.78 -0.14
N GLU A 53 19.62 5.61 0.41
CA GLU A 53 20.30 4.32 0.47
C GLU A 53 19.60 3.39 1.46
N PHE A 54 19.45 2.13 1.07
CA PHE A 54 18.93 1.06 1.92
C PHE A 54 20.08 0.31 2.59
N THR A 55 19.86 -0.12 3.84
CA THR A 55 20.81 -0.94 4.58
C THR A 55 20.63 -2.41 4.20
N MET A 56 21.72 -3.07 3.82
CA MET A 56 21.73 -4.49 3.40
C MET A 56 20.60 -4.85 2.41
N PRO A 57 20.49 -4.14 1.27
CA PRO A 57 19.40 -4.38 0.35
C PRO A 57 19.67 -5.63 -0.48
N THR A 58 18.62 -6.40 -0.72
CA THR A 58 18.62 -7.60 -1.57
C THR A 58 17.43 -7.53 -2.51
N LEU A 59 17.68 -7.79 -3.79
CA LEU A 59 16.64 -7.84 -4.82
C LEU A 59 16.67 -9.23 -5.45
N THR A 60 15.52 -9.88 -5.46
CA THR A 60 15.35 -11.18 -6.13
C THR A 60 14.26 -11.05 -7.18
N ILE A 61 14.60 -11.41 -8.42
CA ILE A 61 13.64 -11.58 -9.52
C ILE A 61 13.35 -13.09 -9.61
N ARG A 62 12.08 -13.45 -9.47
CA ARG A 62 11.63 -14.83 -9.26
C ARG A 62 10.96 -15.36 -10.52
N ASP A 63 11.49 -16.47 -11.02
CA ASP A 63 10.98 -17.19 -12.19
C ASP A 63 9.97 -18.26 -11.78
N ASP A 64 10.15 -18.81 -10.58
CA ASP A 64 9.41 -19.93 -9.99
C ASP A 64 8.00 -19.57 -9.49
N LEU A 65 7.72 -18.27 -9.30
CA LEU A 65 6.46 -17.76 -8.77
C LEU A 65 5.66 -16.91 -9.78
N SER A 66 5.96 -17.01 -11.06
CA SER A 66 5.19 -16.35 -12.10
C SER A 66 3.77 -16.93 -12.14
N LEU A 67 2.78 -16.17 -11.66
CA LEU A 67 1.37 -16.57 -11.55
C LEU A 67 0.68 -16.63 -12.92
N ASN A 68 1.16 -17.49 -13.84
CA ASN A 68 0.75 -17.53 -15.25
C ASN A 68 0.83 -16.14 -15.94
N SER A 69 1.78 -15.31 -15.51
CA SER A 69 2.01 -13.96 -16.04
C SER A 69 3.33 -13.91 -16.80
N ASN A 70 3.38 -13.09 -17.85
CA ASN A 70 4.61 -12.76 -18.56
C ASN A 70 5.52 -11.80 -17.77
N HIS A 71 5.07 -11.28 -16.63
CA HIS A 71 5.89 -10.53 -15.68
C HIS A 71 6.40 -11.46 -14.58
N LYS A 72 7.68 -11.27 -14.24
CA LYS A 72 8.33 -11.96 -13.15
C LYS A 72 7.98 -11.30 -11.82
N PHE A 73 7.81 -12.11 -10.79
CA PHE A 73 7.60 -11.60 -9.45
C PHE A 73 8.92 -11.08 -8.89
N MET A 74 8.92 -9.90 -8.27
CA MET A 74 10.13 -9.28 -7.73
C MET A 74 9.99 -9.04 -6.23
N THR A 75 11.08 -9.23 -5.49
CA THR A 75 11.12 -8.97 -4.04
C THR A 75 12.35 -8.16 -3.70
N LEU A 76 12.13 -6.95 -3.17
CA LEU A 76 13.17 -6.10 -2.58
C LEU A 76 13.06 -6.21 -1.05
N SER A 77 14.16 -6.51 -0.38
CA SER A 77 14.25 -6.58 1.08
C SER A 77 15.44 -5.77 1.57
N PHE A 78 15.29 -5.06 2.68
CA PHE A 78 16.33 -4.25 3.28
C PHE A 78 16.09 -4.11 4.78
N HIS A 79 17.13 -3.78 5.52
CA HIS A 79 17.03 -3.44 6.92
C HIS A 79 16.56 -2.00 7.08
N LEU A 80 15.62 -1.80 8.00
CA LEU A 80 15.33 -0.46 8.48
C LEU A 80 16.51 0.00 9.35
N PRO A 81 16.86 1.30 9.32
CA PRO A 81 17.82 1.83 10.28
C PRO A 81 17.31 1.55 11.71
N ASP A 82 18.24 1.28 12.63
CA ASP A 82 17.93 1.18 14.04
C ASP A 82 17.34 2.51 14.49
N TYR A 83 16.02 2.57 14.59
CA TYR A 83 15.35 3.70 15.21
C TYR A 83 15.83 3.76 16.67
N PRO A 84 16.17 4.95 17.21
CA PRO A 84 16.54 5.06 18.60
C PRO A 84 15.46 4.40 19.45
N THR A 85 15.83 3.29 20.09
CA THR A 85 14.98 2.52 20.99
C THR A 85 14.66 3.40 22.18
N GLY A 86 13.46 3.97 22.19
CA GLY A 86 13.01 4.85 23.27
C GLY A 86 11.80 5.71 22.93
N LEU A 87 11.59 6.03 21.64
CA LEU A 87 10.35 6.68 21.23
C LEU A 87 9.34 5.62 20.78
N PRO A 88 8.14 5.57 21.38
CA PRO A 88 7.08 4.72 20.84
C PRO A 88 6.86 5.09 19.38
N PRO A 89 6.59 4.10 18.49
CA PRO A 89 6.25 4.40 17.11
C PRO A 89 5.14 5.45 17.08
N PRO A 90 5.17 6.41 16.14
CA PRO A 90 4.16 7.45 16.08
C PRO A 90 2.79 6.79 16.07
N GLN A 91 2.01 7.02 17.13
CA GLN A 91 0.69 6.42 17.25
C GLN A 91 -0.16 6.92 16.10
N ARG A 92 -0.66 5.98 15.29
CA ARG A 92 -1.57 6.31 14.20
C ARG A 92 -2.83 6.94 14.80
N ILE A 93 -2.96 8.26 14.68
CA ILE A 93 -4.16 8.96 15.11
C ILE A 93 -5.31 8.50 14.23
N THR A 94 -6.39 8.04 14.86
CA THR A 94 -7.63 7.67 14.16
C THR A 94 -8.78 8.46 14.78
N TRP A 95 -9.79 8.78 13.97
CA TRP A 95 -10.96 9.54 14.40
C TRP A 95 -12.24 8.75 14.16
N ASN A 96 -13.30 9.08 14.89
CA ASN A 96 -14.63 8.54 14.64
C ASN A 96 -15.31 9.20 13.44
N VAL A 97 -14.70 9.09 12.25
CA VAL A 97 -15.21 9.69 11.01
C VAL A 97 -16.62 9.19 10.64
N GLY A 98 -17.04 8.04 11.17
CA GLY A 98 -18.41 7.54 11.05
C GLY A 98 -19.47 8.51 11.60
N LYS A 99 -19.13 9.39 12.55
CA LYS A 99 -20.05 10.42 13.05
C LYS A 99 -20.46 11.42 11.97
N LEU A 100 -19.66 11.60 10.92
CA LEU A 100 -20.00 12.48 9.78
C LEU A 100 -21.18 11.95 8.95
N LYS A 101 -21.64 10.71 9.19
CA LYS A 101 -22.91 10.22 8.64
C LYS A 101 -24.11 11.00 9.22
N HIS A 102 -24.01 11.53 10.43
CA HIS A 102 -25.05 12.34 11.05
C HIS A 102 -25.06 13.77 10.49
N PRO A 103 -26.21 14.28 10.02
CA PRO A 103 -26.31 15.62 9.41
C PRO A 103 -25.79 16.75 10.31
N GLU A 104 -26.09 16.72 11.61
CA GLU A 104 -25.67 17.74 12.57
C GLU A 104 -24.15 17.77 12.76
N THR A 105 -23.52 16.60 12.93
CA THR A 105 -22.07 16.50 13.05
C THR A 105 -21.37 16.94 11.77
N ARG A 106 -21.93 16.60 10.61
CA ARG A 106 -21.40 17.06 9.31
C ARG A 106 -21.54 18.56 9.13
N LYS A 107 -22.65 19.16 9.56
CA LYS A 107 -22.86 20.61 9.54
C LYS A 107 -21.82 21.31 10.42
N LYS A 108 -21.66 20.84 11.67
CA LYS A 108 -20.63 21.34 12.59
C LYS A 108 -19.21 21.20 12.03
N TYR A 109 -18.90 20.07 11.37
CA TYR A 109 -17.62 19.89 10.69
C TYR A 109 -17.38 20.95 9.63
N LYS A 110 -18.36 21.21 8.75
CA LYS A 110 -18.24 22.23 7.70
C LYS A 110 -18.07 23.63 8.28
N GLU A 111 -18.79 23.96 9.35
CA GLU A 111 -18.68 25.26 10.02
C GLU A 111 -17.29 25.47 10.64
N VAL A 112 -16.83 24.53 11.45
CA VAL A 112 -15.50 24.61 12.11
C VAL A 112 -14.38 24.58 11.06
N PHE A 113 -14.47 23.71 10.06
CA PHE A 113 -13.49 23.65 8.98
C PHE A 113 -13.46 24.96 8.19
N GLY A 114 -14.62 25.49 7.80
CA GLY A 114 -14.73 26.71 7.01
C GLY A 114 -14.14 27.94 7.72
N GLN A 115 -14.40 28.09 9.03
CA GLN A 115 -13.84 29.16 9.85
C GLN A 115 -12.30 29.12 9.91
N ASN A 116 -11.73 27.93 9.96
CA ASN A 116 -10.27 27.76 10.03
C ASN A 116 -9.62 27.80 8.65
N LEU A 117 -10.30 27.36 7.59
CA LEU A 117 -9.80 27.39 6.21
C LEU A 117 -9.62 28.82 5.69
N SER A 118 -10.52 29.75 6.06
CA SER A 118 -10.41 31.16 5.69
C SER A 118 -9.15 31.86 6.25
N LEU A 119 -8.49 31.27 7.24
CA LEU A 119 -7.23 31.77 7.80
C LEU A 119 -6.00 31.32 6.98
N ILE A 120 -6.15 30.31 6.11
CA ILE A 120 -5.04 29.65 5.41
C ILE A 120 -4.83 30.22 4.00
N VAL A 121 -5.92 30.64 3.34
CA VAL A 121 -5.88 31.02 1.93
C VAL A 121 -6.18 32.51 1.81
N PRO A 122 -5.16 33.37 1.58
CA PRO A 122 -5.40 34.71 1.08
C PRO A 122 -6.15 34.61 -0.26
N PRO A 123 -7.04 35.56 -0.60
CA PRO A 123 -7.68 35.57 -1.91
C PRO A 123 -6.60 35.50 -3.02
N HIS A 124 -6.70 34.48 -3.87
CA HIS A 124 -5.69 34.06 -4.87
C HIS A 124 -5.25 35.14 -5.87
N SER A 125 -5.89 36.31 -5.87
CA SER A 125 -5.72 37.36 -6.88
C SER A 125 -4.41 38.15 -6.79
N SER A 126 -3.51 37.88 -5.83
CA SER A 126 -2.33 38.75 -5.60
C SER A 126 -1.01 38.03 -5.29
N ILE A 127 -0.87 36.72 -5.52
CA ILE A 127 0.35 36.00 -5.13
C ILE A 127 1.30 35.86 -6.32
N SER A 128 2.36 36.66 -6.32
CA SER A 128 3.51 36.53 -7.22
C SER A 128 4.71 36.02 -6.44
N PHE A 129 5.37 34.96 -6.92
CA PHE A 129 6.57 34.42 -6.28
C PHE A 129 7.83 34.90 -7.01
N PRO A 130 8.87 35.32 -6.27
CA PRO A 130 10.12 35.79 -6.87
C PRO A 130 10.91 34.66 -7.53
N ASP A 131 10.80 33.43 -7.03
CA ASP A 131 11.47 32.25 -7.58
C ASP A 131 10.71 30.94 -7.27
N ARG A 132 11.23 29.84 -7.80
CA ARG A 132 10.68 28.49 -7.58
C ARG A 132 10.77 28.04 -6.12
N SER A 133 11.80 28.46 -5.39
CA SER A 133 12.01 28.08 -3.99
C SER A 133 10.92 28.68 -3.09
N ALA A 134 10.63 29.96 -3.29
CA ALA A 134 9.56 30.69 -2.61
C ALA A 134 8.19 30.09 -2.92
N ALA A 135 7.93 29.68 -4.17
CA ALA A 135 6.71 28.98 -4.55
C ALA A 135 6.60 27.60 -3.85
N CYS A 136 7.70 26.83 -3.80
CA CYS A 136 7.73 25.55 -3.09
C CYS A 136 7.47 25.72 -1.59
N GLN A 137 8.12 26.69 -0.94
CA GLN A 137 7.91 26.99 0.48
C GLN A 137 6.45 27.35 0.77
N TYR A 138 5.86 28.21 -0.06
CA TYR A 138 4.45 28.56 0.05
C TYR A 138 3.54 27.33 -0.06
N ILE A 139 3.79 26.43 -1.02
CA ILE A 139 3.04 25.18 -1.17
C ILE A 139 3.16 24.32 0.10
N TYR A 140 4.36 24.19 0.67
CA TYR A 140 4.55 23.43 1.91
C TYR A 140 3.82 24.06 3.10
N THR A 141 3.82 25.39 3.23
CA THR A 141 3.07 26.10 4.27
C THR A 141 1.58 25.85 4.13
N VAL A 142 1.01 26.03 2.93
CA VAL A 142 -0.41 25.78 2.66
C VAL A 142 -0.76 24.32 2.93
N HIS A 143 0.10 23.38 2.55
CA HIS A 143 -0.09 21.96 2.83
C HIS A 143 -0.11 21.68 4.34
N ASP A 144 0.85 22.19 5.09
CA ASP A 144 0.95 21.99 6.54
C ASP A 144 -0.24 22.60 7.28
N ASP A 145 -0.63 23.83 6.91
CA ASP A 145 -1.78 24.52 7.50
C ASP A 145 -3.10 23.80 7.20
N LEU A 146 -3.26 23.29 5.97
CA LEU A 146 -4.41 22.47 5.59
C LEU A 146 -4.46 21.18 6.42
N CYS A 147 -3.33 20.47 6.54
CA CYS A 147 -3.24 19.26 7.36
C CYS A 147 -3.58 19.54 8.83
N LYS A 148 -3.03 20.61 9.42
CA LYS A 148 -3.33 21.04 10.79
C LYS A 148 -4.81 21.35 10.98
N THR A 149 -5.41 22.06 10.04
CA THR A 149 -6.83 22.42 10.08
C THR A 149 -7.75 21.21 9.99
N ILE A 150 -7.42 20.24 9.13
CA ILE A 150 -8.15 18.97 9.03
C ILE A 150 -8.06 18.22 10.37
N ILE A 151 -6.85 18.07 10.91
CA ILE A 151 -6.61 17.38 12.18
C ILE A 151 -7.38 18.05 13.33
N PHE A 152 -7.27 19.37 13.46
CA PHE A 152 -7.95 20.15 14.49
C PHE A 152 -9.48 20.03 14.39
N THR A 153 -10.04 20.11 13.19
CA THR A 153 -11.48 19.98 12.98
C THR A 153 -11.96 18.58 13.34
N LEU A 154 -11.20 17.55 12.94
CA LEU A 154 -11.52 16.16 13.27
C LEU A 154 -11.43 15.90 14.78
N ASP A 155 -10.43 16.45 15.47
CA ASP A 155 -10.31 16.38 16.93
C ASP A 155 -11.53 17.00 17.61
N SER A 156 -11.93 18.18 17.16
CA SER A 156 -13.02 18.96 17.74
C SER A 156 -14.42 18.38 17.48
N VAL A 157 -14.62 17.72 16.33
CA VAL A 157 -15.96 17.30 15.89
C VAL A 157 -16.15 15.78 15.95
N CYS A 158 -15.15 15.01 15.51
CA CYS A 158 -15.26 13.55 15.47
C CYS A 158 -14.77 12.89 16.76
N ALA A 159 -13.87 13.57 17.49
CA ALA A 159 -13.07 13.02 18.58
C ALA A 159 -12.16 11.86 18.14
N ARG A 160 -11.00 11.75 18.78
CA ARG A 160 -10.04 10.68 18.53
C ARG A 160 -10.63 9.34 18.98
N ARG A 161 -10.32 8.28 18.23
CA ARG A 161 -10.46 6.92 18.69
C ARG A 161 -9.26 6.62 19.58
N THR A 162 -9.52 6.31 20.84
CA THR A 162 -8.54 5.62 21.66
C THR A 162 -8.33 4.25 21.05
N THR A 163 -7.08 3.92 20.72
CA THR A 163 -6.67 2.58 20.30
C THR A 163 -6.79 1.64 21.48
N GLN A 164 -8.01 1.21 21.76
CA GLN A 164 -8.27 -0.01 22.49
C GLN A 164 -9.13 -0.85 21.55
N THR A 165 -8.49 -1.53 20.61
CA THR A 165 -9.11 -2.56 19.77
C THR A 165 -8.02 -3.26 18.96
N ASP A 166 -7.25 -4.08 19.66
CA ASP A 166 -6.73 -5.34 19.08
C ASP A 166 -7.87 -6.30 18.69
N ASP A 167 -9.14 -5.89 18.82
CA ASP A 167 -10.34 -6.71 18.60
C ASP A 167 -10.93 -6.67 17.20
N TYR A 168 -10.67 -5.66 16.34
CA TYR A 168 -11.40 -5.60 15.05
C TYR A 168 -11.10 -6.79 14.12
N LEU A 169 -9.89 -7.39 14.21
CA LEU A 169 -9.55 -8.62 13.51
C LEU A 169 -10.11 -9.88 14.19
N LYS A 170 -10.29 -9.85 15.52
CA LYS A 170 -10.98 -10.93 16.26
C LYS A 170 -12.48 -10.95 15.94
N ASP A 171 -13.09 -9.79 15.72
CA ASP A 171 -14.51 -9.66 15.38
C ASP A 171 -14.82 -10.05 13.94
N PHE A 172 -13.85 -9.95 13.03
CA PHE A 172 -14.06 -10.35 11.64
C PHE A 172 -14.08 -11.88 11.48
N TRP A 173 -13.18 -12.60 12.15
CA TRP A 173 -13.05 -14.05 12.02
C TRP A 173 -13.95 -14.80 12.99
N THR A 174 -15.05 -15.35 12.51
CA THR A 174 -15.90 -16.22 13.32
C THR A 174 -15.26 -17.62 13.52
N PRO A 175 -15.66 -18.37 14.56
CA PRO A 175 -15.25 -19.77 14.72
C PRO A 175 -15.56 -20.63 13.49
N GLU A 176 -16.67 -20.34 12.80
CA GLU A 176 -17.07 -21.00 11.56
C GLU A 176 -16.11 -20.71 10.41
N MET A 177 -15.75 -19.44 10.18
CA MET A 177 -14.77 -19.05 9.17
C MET A 177 -13.39 -19.66 9.42
N THR A 178 -12.99 -19.70 10.70
CA THR A 178 -11.73 -20.34 11.12
C THR A 178 -11.75 -21.84 10.84
N THR A 179 -12.88 -22.50 11.09
CA THR A 179 -13.07 -23.93 10.80
C THR A 179 -13.04 -24.20 9.31
N ALA A 180 -13.72 -23.39 8.49
CA ALA A 180 -13.70 -23.48 7.03
C ALA A 180 -12.28 -23.27 6.46
N PHE A 181 -11.54 -22.30 7.00
CA PHE A 181 -10.15 -22.08 6.64
C PHE A 181 -9.25 -23.29 6.97
N LYS A 182 -9.34 -23.80 8.21
CA LYS A 182 -8.58 -25.00 8.63
C LYS A 182 -8.92 -26.21 7.76
N ARG A 183 -10.19 -26.39 7.38
CA ARG A 183 -10.64 -27.46 6.48
C ARG A 183 -10.05 -27.32 5.08
N LYS A 184 -10.06 -26.10 4.52
CA LYS A 184 -9.41 -25.81 3.22
C LYS A 184 -7.92 -26.16 3.27
N GLU A 185 -7.19 -25.68 4.27
CA GLU A 185 -5.75 -25.96 4.42
C GLU A 185 -5.45 -27.44 4.61
N TYR A 186 -6.27 -28.15 5.38
CA TYR A 186 -6.15 -29.60 5.55
C TYR A 186 -6.28 -30.35 4.22
N LEU A 187 -7.27 -29.98 3.40
CA LEU A 187 -7.54 -30.62 2.11
C LEU A 187 -6.42 -30.32 1.10
N TYR A 188 -5.90 -29.10 1.10
CA TYR A 188 -4.74 -28.74 0.29
C TYR A 188 -3.52 -29.61 0.63
N LYS A 189 -3.20 -29.77 1.92
CA LYS A 189 -2.09 -30.63 2.38
C LYS A 189 -2.31 -32.10 2.03
N LYS A 190 -3.56 -32.58 2.06
CA LYS A 190 -3.91 -33.95 1.65
C LYS A 190 -3.75 -34.14 0.14
N TRP A 191 -4.21 -33.18 -0.66
CA TRP A 191 -4.03 -33.17 -2.10
C TRP A 191 -2.55 -33.22 -2.50
N GLN A 192 -1.70 -32.37 -1.90
CA GLN A 192 -0.26 -32.36 -2.18
C GLN A 192 0.44 -33.70 -1.93
N LYS A 193 -0.08 -34.52 -1.02
CA LYS A 193 0.48 -35.83 -0.66
C LYS A 193 -0.27 -37.00 -1.31
N ALA A 194 -1.34 -36.73 -2.05
CA ALA A 194 -2.18 -37.76 -2.63
C ALA A 194 -1.57 -38.33 -3.91
N ARG A 195 -1.88 -39.59 -4.18
CA ARG A 195 -1.54 -40.28 -5.43
C ARG A 195 -2.82 -40.83 -6.05
N ASP A 196 -2.77 -41.05 -7.36
CA ASP A 196 -3.85 -41.64 -8.15
C ASP A 196 -5.18 -40.86 -8.02
N LEU A 197 -6.30 -41.57 -8.05
CA LEU A 197 -7.66 -40.99 -7.97
C LEU A 197 -7.91 -40.16 -6.69
N ASN A 198 -7.10 -40.35 -5.64
CA ASN A 198 -7.19 -39.53 -4.44
C ASN A 198 -6.78 -38.08 -4.69
N CYS A 199 -5.90 -37.82 -5.66
CA CYS A 199 -5.51 -36.45 -6.04
C CYS A 199 -6.74 -35.66 -6.51
N LEU A 200 -7.51 -36.24 -7.43
CA LEU A 200 -8.75 -35.61 -7.94
C LEU A 200 -9.77 -35.39 -6.81
N ARG A 201 -10.00 -36.41 -5.98
CA ARG A 201 -10.92 -36.32 -4.84
C ARG A 201 -10.56 -35.21 -3.87
N TYR A 202 -9.30 -35.10 -3.44
CA TYR A 202 -8.88 -34.08 -2.49
C TYR A 202 -8.83 -32.68 -3.12
N TRP A 203 -8.56 -32.59 -4.42
CA TRP A 203 -8.62 -31.33 -5.16
C TRP A 203 -10.04 -30.80 -5.24
N GLU A 204 -11.01 -31.64 -5.61
CA GLU A 204 -12.43 -31.29 -5.65
C GLU A 204 -12.93 -30.80 -4.28
N GLN A 205 -12.65 -31.57 -3.22
CA GLN A 205 -13.01 -31.17 -1.85
C GLN A 205 -12.33 -29.85 -1.43
N HIS A 206 -11.07 -29.63 -1.84
CA HIS A 206 -10.39 -28.37 -1.57
C HIS A 206 -11.09 -27.18 -2.24
N GLN A 207 -11.52 -27.33 -3.50
CA GLN A 207 -12.26 -26.29 -4.22
C GLN A 207 -13.61 -25.98 -3.56
N GLU A 208 -14.33 -26.99 -3.09
CA GLU A 208 -15.57 -26.82 -2.33
C GLU A 208 -15.33 -26.05 -1.03
N ALA A 209 -14.32 -26.45 -0.24
CA ALA A 209 -13.96 -25.77 1.00
C ALA A 209 -13.51 -24.31 0.76
N GLN A 210 -12.80 -24.05 -0.34
CA GLN A 210 -12.41 -22.71 -0.76
C GLN A 210 -13.63 -21.87 -1.16
N ALA A 211 -14.59 -22.43 -1.89
CA ALA A 211 -15.83 -21.75 -2.26
C ALA A 211 -16.69 -21.43 -1.02
N ALA A 212 -16.80 -22.36 -0.08
CA ALA A 212 -17.50 -22.15 1.19
C ALA A 212 -16.87 -21.01 2.00
N LEU A 213 -15.53 -21.00 2.15
CA LEU A 213 -14.82 -19.91 2.83
C LEU A 213 -15.05 -18.56 2.13
N ARG A 214 -15.00 -18.51 0.79
CA ARG A 214 -15.28 -17.28 0.03
C ARG A 214 -16.68 -16.74 0.29
N ARG A 215 -17.68 -17.62 0.38
CA ARG A 215 -19.07 -17.24 0.73
C ARG A 215 -19.14 -16.65 2.13
N LEU A 216 -18.54 -17.31 3.13
CA LEU A 216 -18.51 -16.81 4.51
C LEU A 216 -17.82 -15.45 4.62
N VAL A 217 -16.66 -15.28 3.98
CA VAL A 217 -15.94 -13.99 3.94
C VAL A 217 -16.79 -12.91 3.27
N SER A 218 -17.47 -13.23 2.17
CA SER A 218 -18.31 -12.28 1.45
C SER A 218 -19.54 -11.88 2.26
N ASN A 219 -20.19 -12.83 2.93
CA ASN A 219 -21.32 -12.58 3.83
C ASN A 219 -20.87 -11.69 5.00
N ARG A 220 -19.75 -12.05 5.64
CA ARG A 220 -19.23 -11.30 6.78
C ARG A 220 -18.84 -9.87 6.42
N ARG A 221 -18.29 -9.66 5.22
CA ARG A 221 -18.03 -8.32 4.69
C ARG A 221 -19.32 -7.51 4.56
N ARG A 222 -20.42 -8.09 4.07
CA ARG A 222 -21.72 -7.40 4.00
C ARG A 222 -22.33 -7.08 5.37
N GLU A 223 -22.03 -7.88 6.39
CA GLU A 223 -22.51 -7.64 7.76
C GLU A 223 -21.72 -6.57 8.50
N THR A 224 -20.43 -6.41 8.17
CA THR A 224 -19.48 -5.59 8.94
C THR A 224 -19.06 -4.29 8.24
N TRP A 225 -19.42 -4.09 6.97
CA TRP A 225 -19.07 -2.93 6.14
C TRP A 225 -20.31 -2.35 5.46
#